data_AF-A0A9E3E7I7-F1
#
_entry.id   AF-A0A9E3E7I7-F1
#
_cell.length_a   1.000
_cell.length_b   1.000
_cell.length_c   1.000
_cell.angle_alpha   90.00
_cell.angle_beta   90.00
_cell.angle_gamma   90.00
#
_symmetry.space_group_name_H-M   'P 1'
#
loop_
_entity.id
_entity.type
_entity.pdbx_description
1 polymer ?
#
loop_
_entity_poly.entity_id
_entity_poly.type
_entity_poly.pdbx_seq_one_letter_code
_entity_poly.pdbx_strand_id
1 'polypeptide(L)'
;MRRILGILALILLAAPAGAHAQAMGEPGKVTLLRTGWNSDSFAIATTAPFLNPANCPVTDGYISTKPAPGYNTYYDAAKLAFLTNISNVVVVVDNTMCVSGRPKIIGINMSH
;
A
#
# COMPACT_ATOMS: atom_id res chain seq x y z
N MET A 1 -17.54 49.63 -34.13
CA MET A 1 -16.53 48.57 -34.35
C MET A 1 -15.43 48.70 -33.30
N ARG A 2 -14.93 47.61 -32.71
CA ARG A 2 -13.95 47.53 -31.59
C ARG A 2 -14.52 47.41 -30.16
N ARG A 3 -15.23 46.32 -29.83
CA ARG A 3 -15.37 45.82 -28.43
C ARG A 3 -15.58 44.30 -28.36
N ILE A 4 -14.92 43.52 -29.21
CA ILE A 4 -15.00 42.04 -29.17
C ILE A 4 -13.61 41.46 -29.43
N LEU A 5 -12.68 41.67 -28.50
CA LEU A 5 -11.39 40.98 -28.52
C LEU A 5 -10.89 40.90 -27.08
N GLY A 6 -11.37 39.91 -26.33
CA GLY A 6 -11.06 39.77 -24.92
C GLY A 6 -11.50 38.44 -24.33
N ILE A 7 -11.54 37.38 -25.13
CA ILE A 7 -11.70 36.01 -24.64
C ILE A 7 -10.62 35.18 -25.33
N LEU A 8 -9.36 35.40 -24.91
CA LEU A 8 -8.29 34.48 -25.27
C LEU A 8 -8.34 33.34 -24.26
N ALA A 9 -8.75 32.19 -24.78
CA ALA A 9 -8.92 30.93 -24.09
C ALA A 9 -7.69 30.55 -23.25
N LEU A 10 -7.86 30.52 -21.92
CA LEU A 10 -6.96 29.86 -21.00
C LEU A 10 -7.54 28.48 -20.66
N ILE A 11 -7.60 27.60 -21.67
CA ILE A 11 -7.84 26.17 -21.45
C ILE A 11 -6.50 25.61 -20.98
N LEU A 12 -6.22 25.73 -19.69
CA LEU A 12 -5.15 24.96 -19.06
C LEU A 12 -5.48 23.48 -19.30
N LEU A 13 -4.59 22.82 -20.02
CA LEU A 13 -4.49 21.36 -20.08
C LEU A 13 -4.36 20.83 -18.65
N ALA A 14 -5.49 20.50 -18.02
CA ALA A 14 -5.50 19.60 -16.88
C ALA A 14 -5.08 18.23 -17.39
N ALA A 15 -3.77 18.00 -17.50
CA ALA A 15 -3.25 16.66 -17.71
C ALA A 15 -3.78 15.81 -16.55
N PRO A 16 -4.53 14.72 -16.81
CA PRO A 16 -4.94 13.83 -15.75
C PRO A 16 -3.66 13.32 -15.10
N ALA A 17 -3.43 13.68 -13.84
CA ALA A 17 -2.47 12.96 -13.02
C ALA A 17 -2.94 11.51 -13.03
N GLY A 18 -2.21 10.63 -13.72
CA GLY A 18 -2.55 9.22 -13.78
C GLY A 18 -2.65 8.70 -12.36
N ALA A 19 -3.86 8.37 -11.92
CA ALA A 19 -4.05 7.66 -10.67
C ALA A 19 -3.50 6.25 -10.86
N HIS A 20 -2.21 6.09 -10.57
CA HIS A 20 -1.57 4.79 -10.66
C HIS A 20 -2.13 3.91 -9.55
N ALA A 21 -2.93 2.92 -9.95
CA ALA A 21 -3.39 1.88 -9.05
C ALA A 21 -2.17 1.25 -8.36
N GLN A 22 -2.27 1.10 -7.05
CA GLN A 22 -1.21 0.53 -6.24
C GLN A 22 -1.18 -0.98 -6.44
N ALA A 23 -0.02 -1.60 -6.31
CA ALA A 23 0.10 -3.02 -6.55
C ALA A 23 -0.62 -3.82 -5.46
N MET A 24 -1.41 -4.78 -5.91
CA MET A 24 -2.14 -5.72 -5.08
C MET A 24 -1.51 -7.10 -5.26
N GLY A 25 -1.23 -7.78 -4.14
CA GLY A 25 -0.73 -9.14 -4.17
C GLY A 25 -1.82 -10.14 -4.55
N GLU A 26 -1.41 -11.38 -4.77
CA GLU A 26 -2.35 -12.49 -4.88
C GLU A 26 -2.92 -12.88 -3.50
N PRO A 27 -4.11 -13.51 -3.45
CA PRO A 27 -4.66 -14.09 -2.23
C PRO A 27 -3.72 -15.07 -1.53
N GLY A 28 -3.61 -14.96 -0.20
CA GLY A 28 -2.91 -15.94 0.63
C GLY A 28 -3.24 -15.84 2.12
N LYS A 29 -2.51 -16.60 2.94
CA LYS A 29 -2.60 -16.57 4.41
C LYS A 29 -1.49 -15.72 5.00
N VAL A 30 -1.74 -14.99 6.07
CA VAL A 30 -0.68 -14.38 6.88
C VAL A 30 0.00 -15.48 7.70
N THR A 31 1.29 -15.71 7.46
CA THR A 31 2.08 -16.76 8.13
C THR A 31 2.93 -16.22 9.28
N LEU A 32 3.18 -14.92 9.28
CA LEU A 32 4.00 -14.24 10.27
C LEU A 32 3.48 -12.82 10.46
N LEU A 33 3.26 -12.41 11.70
CA LEU A 33 3.06 -11.02 12.11
C LEU A 33 4.17 -10.65 13.09
N ARG A 34 5.02 -9.68 12.71
CA ARG A 34 6.13 -9.14 13.51
C ARG A 34 5.78 -7.74 13.97
N THR A 35 6.06 -7.42 15.23
CA THR A 35 5.93 -6.06 15.77
C THR A 35 7.29 -5.56 16.24
N GLY A 36 7.53 -4.25 16.12
CA GLY A 36 8.79 -3.63 16.53
C GLY A 36 8.74 -3.06 17.95
N TRP A 37 9.88 -3.09 18.64
CA TRP A 37 10.07 -2.40 19.94
C TRP A 37 10.57 -0.96 19.75
N ASN A 38 11.52 -0.76 18.84
CA ASN A 38 12.25 0.52 18.68
C ASN A 38 11.54 1.51 17.75
N SER A 39 10.46 1.09 17.12
CA SER A 39 9.59 1.92 16.27
C SER A 39 8.20 1.33 16.25
N ASP A 40 7.18 2.19 16.30
CA ASP A 40 5.78 1.80 16.08
C ASP A 40 5.64 1.28 14.65
N SER A 41 5.81 -0.03 14.53
CA SER A 41 5.94 -0.72 13.26
C SER A 41 5.45 -2.15 13.37
N PHE A 42 4.94 -2.67 12.27
CA PHE A 42 4.66 -4.08 12.13
C PHE A 42 4.97 -4.54 10.71
N ALA A 43 5.35 -5.81 10.59
CA ALA A 43 5.58 -6.47 9.32
C ALA A 43 4.79 -7.78 9.23
N ILE A 44 4.43 -8.17 8.01
CA ILE A 44 3.75 -9.44 7.74
C ILE A 44 4.47 -10.22 6.64
N ALA A 45 4.39 -11.54 6.71
CA ALA A 45 4.67 -12.44 5.59
C ALA A 45 3.40 -13.22 5.24
N THR A 46 3.25 -13.60 3.97
CA THR A 46 2.10 -14.37 3.50
C THR A 46 2.51 -15.61 2.72
N THR A 47 1.56 -16.52 2.46
CA THR A 47 1.77 -17.68 1.56
C THR A 47 1.72 -17.32 0.08
N ALA A 48 1.26 -16.11 -0.27
CA ALA A 48 1.16 -15.66 -1.65
C ALA A 48 2.55 -15.38 -2.24
N PRO A 49 2.73 -15.43 -3.57
CA PRO A 49 3.94 -14.94 -4.23
C PRO A 49 4.31 -13.52 -3.76
N PHE A 50 5.60 -13.30 -3.51
CA PHE A 50 6.09 -12.03 -3.00
C PHE A 50 5.96 -10.91 -4.05
N LEU A 51 5.37 -9.79 -3.67
CA LEU A 51 5.12 -8.63 -4.52
C LEU A 51 6.07 -7.47 -4.17
N ASN A 52 6.86 -6.99 -5.12
CA ASN A 52 7.86 -5.95 -4.84
C ASN A 52 8.04 -4.97 -6.01
N PRO A 53 7.02 -4.16 -6.35
CA PRO A 53 7.11 -3.17 -7.43
C PRO A 53 8.17 -2.09 -7.16
N ALA A 54 8.43 -1.77 -5.88
CA ALA A 54 9.39 -0.76 -5.47
C ALA A 54 10.86 -1.25 -5.48
N ASN A 55 11.12 -2.50 -5.86
CA ASN A 55 12.46 -3.12 -5.87
C ASN A 55 13.19 -3.02 -4.53
N CYS A 56 12.46 -3.19 -3.43
CA CYS A 56 13.02 -3.14 -2.09
C CYS A 56 14.00 -4.30 -1.85
N PRO A 57 15.14 -4.06 -1.17
CA PRO A 57 16.23 -5.03 -1.06
C PRO A 57 15.92 -6.23 -0.16
N VAL A 58 14.92 -6.14 0.74
CA VAL A 58 14.61 -7.19 1.71
C VAL A 58 13.27 -7.86 1.37
N THR A 59 13.30 -9.17 1.15
CA THR A 59 12.21 -9.93 0.52
C THR A 59 11.44 -10.86 1.47
N ASP A 60 11.60 -10.71 2.79
CA ASP A 60 10.93 -11.61 3.76
C ASP A 60 9.49 -11.19 4.15
N GLY A 61 8.93 -10.17 3.51
CA GLY A 61 7.60 -9.66 3.82
C GLY A 61 7.45 -8.16 3.63
N TYR A 62 6.33 -7.64 4.12
CA TYR A 62 5.86 -6.27 3.95
C TYR A 62 5.85 -5.56 5.30
N ILE A 63 6.01 -4.23 5.34
CA ILE A 63 6.04 -3.48 6.61
C ILE A 63 5.24 -2.19 6.53
N SER A 64 4.72 -1.75 7.67
CA SER A 64 4.32 -0.37 7.88
C SER A 64 4.87 0.16 9.20
N THR A 65 4.99 1.48 9.27
CA THR A 65 5.46 2.25 10.42
C THR A 65 4.55 3.45 10.63
N LYS A 66 4.35 3.89 11.88
CA LYS A 66 3.77 5.22 12.14
C LYS A 66 4.70 6.32 11.57
N PRO A 67 4.14 7.48 11.17
CA PRO A 67 2.74 7.90 11.28
C PRO A 67 1.93 7.63 9.99
N ALA A 68 2.24 6.58 9.23
CA ALA A 68 1.53 6.31 7.98
C ALA A 68 0.00 6.32 8.17
N PRO A 69 -0.77 7.02 7.32
CA PRO A 69 -2.23 6.96 7.36
C PRO A 69 -2.71 5.51 7.27
N GLY A 70 -3.75 5.19 8.03
CA GLY A 70 -4.30 3.83 8.10
C GLY A 70 -3.45 2.84 8.91
N TYR A 71 -2.37 3.28 9.58
CA TYR A 71 -1.49 2.39 10.38
C TYR A 71 -2.23 1.40 11.26
N ASN A 72 -3.10 1.91 12.12
CA ASN A 72 -3.88 1.07 13.04
C ASN A 72 -4.87 0.18 12.27
N THR A 73 -5.49 0.69 11.21
CA THR A 73 -6.50 -0.03 10.42
C THR A 73 -5.93 -1.30 9.79
N TYR A 74 -4.82 -1.21 9.05
CA TYR A 74 -4.23 -2.41 8.46
C TYR A 74 -3.43 -3.23 9.48
N TYR A 75 -3.01 -2.67 10.61
CA TYR A 75 -2.47 -3.47 11.71
C TYR A 75 -3.53 -4.38 12.33
N ASP A 76 -4.72 -3.83 12.62
CA ASP A 76 -5.86 -4.58 13.15
C ASP A 76 -6.33 -5.65 12.16
N ALA A 77 -6.36 -5.34 10.87
CA ALA A 77 -6.64 -6.32 9.81
C ALA A 77 -5.59 -7.44 9.77
N ALA A 78 -4.30 -7.12 9.83
CA ALA A 78 -3.23 -8.11 9.87
C ALA A 78 -3.33 -9.03 11.10
N LYS A 79 -3.61 -8.43 12.27
CA LYS A 79 -3.81 -9.17 13.52
C LYS A 79 -5.01 -10.10 13.43
N LEU A 80 -6.14 -9.62 12.92
CA LEU A 80 -7.33 -10.43 12.71
C LEU A 80 -7.03 -11.59 11.78
N ALA A 81 -6.48 -11.33 10.60
CA ALA A 81 -6.13 -12.34 9.61
C ALA A 81 -5.21 -13.44 10.18
N PHE A 82 -4.19 -13.05 10.95
CA PHE A 82 -3.25 -13.99 11.57
C PHE A 82 -3.94 -14.86 12.63
N LEU A 83 -4.77 -14.27 13.50
CA LEU A 83 -5.44 -14.99 14.59
C LEU A 83 -6.57 -15.90 14.10
N THR A 84 -7.26 -15.53 13.02
CA THR A 84 -8.39 -16.30 12.49
C THR A 84 -8.02 -17.19 11.31
N ASN A 85 -6.75 -17.19 10.89
CA ASN A 85 -6.23 -18.02 9.81
C ASN A 85 -6.99 -17.85 8.47
N ILE A 86 -7.37 -16.60 8.14
CA ILE A 86 -8.05 -16.26 6.88
C ILE A 86 -7.17 -16.64 5.70
N SER A 87 -7.76 -17.36 4.73
CA SER A 87 -7.04 -17.90 3.57
C SER A 87 -6.94 -16.96 2.36
N ASN A 88 -7.74 -15.90 2.35
CA ASN A 88 -7.84 -14.97 1.22
C ASN A 88 -7.52 -13.54 1.68
N VAL A 89 -6.25 -13.34 2.06
CA VAL A 89 -5.66 -12.04 2.42
C VAL A 89 -4.84 -11.52 1.23
N VAL A 90 -5.15 -10.31 0.81
CA VAL A 90 -4.43 -9.59 -0.25
C VAL A 90 -3.75 -8.37 0.37
N VAL A 91 -2.43 -8.31 0.26
CA VAL A 91 -1.63 -7.16 0.71
C VAL A 91 -1.57 -6.13 -0.42
N VAL A 92 -1.83 -4.86 -0.09
CA VAL A 92 -1.67 -3.73 -1.00
C VAL A 92 -0.41 -2.97 -0.60
N VAL A 93 0.50 -2.79 -1.55
CA VAL A 93 1.81 -2.17 -1.32
C VAL A 93 2.01 -0.92 -2.15
N ASP A 94 2.79 0.02 -1.62
CA ASP A 94 3.22 1.20 -2.36
C ASP A 94 4.12 0.78 -3.53
N ASN A 95 3.83 1.29 -4.73
CA ASN A 95 4.60 0.95 -5.93
C ASN A 95 6.05 1.47 -5.91
N THR A 96 6.35 2.44 -5.05
CA THR A 96 7.59 3.23 -5.11
C THR A 96 8.34 3.30 -3.79
N MET A 97 7.68 2.96 -2.68
CA MET A 97 8.23 3.19 -1.34
C MET A 97 8.65 1.90 -0.62
N CYS A 98 9.88 1.93 -0.13
CA CYS A 98 10.39 0.97 0.83
C CYS A 98 10.43 1.58 2.23
N VAL A 99 10.09 0.79 3.24
CA VAL A 99 10.26 1.14 4.65
C VAL A 99 11.16 0.08 5.28
N SER A 100 12.25 0.49 5.94
CA SER A 100 13.26 -0.43 6.48
C SER A 100 13.73 -1.50 5.48
N GLY A 101 13.82 -1.15 4.19
CA GLY A 101 14.22 -2.05 3.10
C GLY A 101 13.15 -3.03 2.61
N ARG A 102 11.89 -2.92 3.04
CA ARG A 102 10.77 -3.78 2.63
C ARG A 102 9.69 -2.99 1.91
N PRO A 103 8.85 -3.62 1.06
CA PRO A 103 7.72 -2.91 0.47
C PRO A 103 6.77 -2.40 1.55
N LYS A 104 6.35 -1.14 1.39
CA LYS A 104 5.46 -0.46 2.32
C LYS A 104 4.02 -0.95 2.16
N ILE A 105 3.41 -1.40 3.25
CA ILE A 105 1.97 -1.71 3.30
C ILE A 105 1.20 -0.39 3.30
N ILE A 106 0.18 -0.34 2.44
CA ILE A 106 -0.80 0.75 2.39
C ILE A 106 -2.25 0.26 2.52
N GLY A 107 -2.45 -1.06 2.53
CA GLY A 107 -3.77 -1.68 2.74
C GLY A 107 -3.68 -3.19 2.88
N ILE A 108 -4.72 -3.78 3.47
CA ILE A 108 -4.93 -5.22 3.56
C ILE A 108 -6.40 -5.47 3.26
N ASN A 109 -6.66 -6.31 2.26
CA ASN A 109 -8.01 -6.78 1.93
C ASN A 109 -8.17 -8.23 2.40
N MET A 110 -9.34 -8.56 2.93
CA MET A 110 -9.67 -9.89 3.43
C MET A 110 -11.05 -10.29 2.90
N SER A 111 -11.19 -11.54 2.48
CA SER A 111 -12.48 -12.12 2.09
C SER A 111 -12.61 -13.57 2.57
N HIS A 112 -13.85 -14.07 2.60
CA HIS A 112 -14.20 -15.44 3.02
C HIS A 112 -14.56 -16.30 1.81
#